data_AF-A0A4D6C5E5-F1
#
_entry.id   AF-A0A4D6C5E5-F1
#
_cell.length_a   1.000
_cell.length_b   1.000
_cell.length_c   1.000
_cell.angle_alpha   90.00
_cell.angle_beta   90.00
_cell.angle_gamma   90.00
#
_symmetry.space_group_name_H-M   'P 1'
#
loop_
_entity.id
_entity.type
_entity.pdbx_description
1 polymer ?
#
loop_
_entity_poly.entity_id
_entity_poly.type
_entity_poly.pdbx_seq_one_letter_code
_entity_poly.pdbx_strand_id
1 'polypeptide(L)'
;MWSLVHEQALEIGFNTDIFDTNLINLSLVVGVVVTLGGDALTSALDERRRSILSSLEDANNKFNEAQNLLKSAQTKLEEAKMEALSIEKAAPSEAKMTSDRILEVASNELQRLRTRAESDKALARSQASGSIYRWMIGSSLTVARQKLNSTDWRKTEKQESLIEGCIKTLQELKVAKTEVKSLKMSA
;
A
#
# COMPACT_ATOMS: atom_id res chain seq x y z
N MET A 1 122.39 59.30 18.18
CA MET A 1 121.33 60.18 17.66
C MET A 1 120.50 59.31 16.72
N TRP A 2 119.65 58.43 17.28
CA TRP A 2 118.24 58.68 17.61
C TRP A 2 117.40 59.18 16.43
N SER A 3 116.37 58.38 16.11
CA SER A 3 115.08 58.74 15.49
C SER A 3 115.10 58.88 13.94
N LEU A 4 114.19 58.32 13.12
CA LEU A 4 112.83 57.78 13.28
C LEU A 4 112.65 56.66 12.23
N VAL A 5 112.26 55.44 12.60
CA VAL A 5 110.87 54.95 12.66
C VAL A 5 110.12 55.11 11.33
N HIS A 6 109.75 53.95 10.76
CA HIS A 6 108.97 53.81 9.54
C HIS A 6 107.57 54.38 9.70
N GLU A 7 107.14 55.18 8.73
CA GLU A 7 105.73 55.34 8.38
C GLU A 7 105.54 54.67 7.01
N GLN A 8 105.30 53.35 7.01
CA GLN A 8 104.73 52.69 5.83
C GLN A 8 103.23 52.96 5.92
N ALA A 9 102.77 54.05 5.31
CA ALA A 9 101.36 54.19 5.00
C ALA A 9 101.00 52.99 4.11
N LEU A 10 100.20 52.07 4.65
CA LEU A 10 99.53 51.04 3.88
C LEU A 10 98.60 51.76 2.90
N GLU A 11 99.11 52.14 1.73
CA GLU A 11 98.24 52.44 0.60
C GLU A 11 97.48 51.16 0.29
N ILE A 12 96.25 51.10 0.78
CA ILE A 12 95.23 50.20 0.24
C ILE A 12 94.93 50.76 -1.15
N GLY A 13 95.80 50.47 -2.11
CA GLY A 13 95.56 50.71 -3.51
C GLY A 13 94.37 49.84 -3.91
N PHE A 14 93.17 50.40 -3.87
CA PHE A 14 91.99 49.77 -4.46
C PHE A 14 92.22 49.70 -5.96
N ASN A 15 92.57 48.51 -6.44
CA ASN A 15 92.67 48.26 -7.87
C ASN A 15 91.26 48.30 -8.47
N THR A 16 90.91 49.42 -9.10
CA THR A 16 89.62 49.63 -9.78
C THR A 16 89.44 48.73 -11.01
N ASP A 17 90.47 48.02 -11.49
CA ASP A 17 90.31 46.97 -12.51
C ASP A 17 89.38 45.84 -12.06
N ILE A 18 89.35 45.54 -10.75
CA ILE A 18 88.45 44.54 -10.17
C ILE A 18 87.01 45.07 -10.16
N PHE A 19 86.81 46.38 -10.02
CA PHE A 19 85.47 46.96 -10.01
C PHE A 19 84.95 47.18 -11.42
N ASP A 20 85.70 47.77 -12.35
CA ASP A 20 85.11 48.14 -13.63
C ASP A 20 84.79 46.93 -14.52
N THR A 21 85.71 45.98 -14.71
CA THR A 21 85.47 44.86 -15.64
C THR A 21 84.63 43.74 -15.00
N ASN A 22 84.83 43.43 -13.71
CA ASN A 22 84.08 42.37 -13.03
C ASN A 22 82.66 42.80 -12.64
N LEU A 23 82.45 44.07 -12.27
CA LEU A 23 81.10 44.59 -11.99
C LEU A 23 80.25 44.60 -13.25
N ILE A 24 80.79 45.04 -14.40
CA ILE A 24 80.06 45.01 -15.67
C ILE A 24 79.66 43.58 -16.03
N ASN A 25 80.57 42.60 -15.91
CA ASN A 25 80.25 41.19 -16.20
C ASN A 25 79.23 40.60 -15.20
N LEU A 26 79.37 40.88 -13.90
CA LEU A 26 78.43 40.43 -12.88
C LEU A 26 77.06 41.06 -13.07
N SER A 27 76.96 42.37 -13.34
CA SER A 27 75.71 43.06 -13.60
C SER A 27 75.00 42.49 -14.83
N LEU A 28 75.74 42.14 -15.89
CA LEU A 28 75.17 41.49 -17.07
C LEU A 28 74.59 40.10 -16.72
N VAL A 29 75.35 39.27 -16.00
CA VAL A 29 74.89 37.93 -15.56
C VAL A 29 73.70 38.02 -14.62
N VAL A 30 73.73 38.93 -13.65
CA VAL A 30 72.61 39.17 -12.71
C VAL A 30 71.38 39.64 -13.48
N GLY A 31 71.51 40.53 -14.46
CA GLY A 31 70.40 40.96 -15.31
C GLY A 31 69.75 39.79 -16.06
N VAL A 32 70.56 38.89 -16.63
CA VAL A 32 70.07 37.68 -17.31
C VAL A 32 69.42 36.69 -16.33
N VAL A 33 69.99 36.48 -15.15
CA VAL A 33 69.44 35.56 -14.13
C VAL A 33 68.14 36.09 -13.53
N VAL A 34 68.04 37.39 -13.25
CA VAL A 34 66.82 37.99 -12.71
C VAL A 34 65.69 37.97 -13.73
N THR A 35 65.98 38.22 -15.01
CA THR A 35 64.95 38.17 -16.06
C THR A 35 64.49 36.74 -16.33
N LEU A 36 65.40 35.79 -16.54
CA LEU A 36 65.02 34.40 -16.85
C LEU A 36 64.52 33.61 -15.63
N GLY A 37 65.19 33.77 -14.48
CA GLY A 37 64.85 33.06 -13.23
C GLY A 37 63.70 33.70 -12.46
N GLY A 38 63.57 35.04 -12.53
CA GLY A 38 62.49 35.78 -11.90
C GLY A 38 61.13 35.44 -12.49
N ASP A 39 61.03 35.31 -13.81
CA ASP A 39 59.78 34.94 -14.49
C ASP A 39 59.32 33.51 -14.11
N ALA A 40 60.26 32.55 -14.06
CA ALA A 40 59.98 31.18 -13.66
C ALA A 40 59.55 31.08 -12.18
N LEU A 41 60.23 31.80 -11.28
CA LEU A 41 59.89 31.81 -9.85
C LEU A 41 58.56 32.51 -9.60
N THR A 42 58.31 33.64 -10.25
CA THR A 42 57.04 34.39 -10.13
C THR A 42 55.88 33.54 -10.62
N SER A 43 56.02 32.88 -11.77
CA SER A 43 55.00 31.97 -12.30
C SER A 43 54.72 30.79 -11.36
N ALA A 44 55.76 30.19 -10.78
CA ALA A 44 55.59 29.09 -9.81
C ALA A 44 54.88 29.53 -8.52
N LEU A 45 55.19 30.74 -8.03
CA LEU A 45 54.53 31.31 -6.85
C LEU A 45 53.07 31.69 -7.14
N ASP A 46 52.79 32.26 -8.31
CA ASP A 46 51.43 32.58 -8.74
C ASP A 46 50.56 31.33 -8.92
N GLU A 47 51.11 30.26 -9.51
CA GLU A 47 50.42 28.98 -9.64
C GLU A 47 50.09 28.38 -8.26
N ARG A 48 51.06 28.40 -7.33
CA ARG A 48 50.83 27.97 -5.94
C ARG A 48 49.75 28.81 -5.27
N ARG A 49 49.80 30.14 -5.42
CA ARG A 49 48.79 31.05 -4.87
C ARG A 49 47.40 30.73 -5.43
N ARG A 50 47.26 30.54 -6.74
CA ARG A 50 46.00 30.18 -7.39
C ARG A 50 45.47 28.83 -6.90
N SER A 51 46.33 27.82 -6.81
CA SER A 51 45.97 26.49 -6.30
C SER A 51 45.47 26.52 -4.85
N ILE A 52 46.12 27.30 -3.98
CA ILE A 52 45.70 27.47 -2.58
C ILE A 52 44.34 28.18 -2.51
N LEU A 53 44.16 29.27 -3.29
CA LEU A 53 42.89 30.00 -3.32
C LEU A 53 41.75 29.13 -3.82
N SER A 54 41.96 28.37 -4.90
CA SER A 54 40.98 27.42 -5.43
C SER A 54 40.66 26.32 -4.41
N SER A 55 41.67 25.75 -3.74
CA SER A 55 41.44 24.72 -2.71
C SER A 55 40.66 25.27 -1.53
N LEU A 56 40.90 26.51 -1.14
CA LEU A 56 40.19 27.18 -0.04
C LEU A 56 38.74 27.50 -0.43
N GLU A 57 38.51 27.96 -1.66
CA GLU A 57 37.18 28.21 -2.20
C GLU A 57 36.36 26.91 -2.27
N ASP A 58 36.95 25.83 -2.80
CA ASP A 58 36.32 24.51 -2.85
C ASP A 58 36.00 23.98 -1.45
N ALA A 59 36.90 24.14 -0.48
CA ALA A 59 36.67 23.75 0.89
C ALA A 59 35.52 24.55 1.54
N ASN A 60 35.48 25.86 1.29
CA ASN A 60 34.40 26.73 1.77
C ASN A 60 33.05 26.37 1.14
N ASN A 61 33.03 26.08 -0.17
CA ASN A 61 31.83 25.65 -0.87
C ASN A 61 31.29 24.33 -0.31
N LYS A 62 32.16 23.33 -0.13
CA LYS A 62 31.80 22.04 0.50
C LYS A 62 31.30 22.22 1.93
N PHE A 63 31.92 23.12 2.71
CA PHE A 63 31.49 23.41 4.07
C PHE A 63 30.08 24.02 4.10
N ASN A 64 29.80 24.97 3.21
CA ASN A 64 28.47 25.59 3.10
C ASN A 64 27.42 24.59 2.61
N GLU A 65 27.77 23.73 1.64
CA GLU A 65 26.90 22.66 1.18
C GLU A 65 26.56 21.67 2.31
N ALA A 66 27.57 21.22 3.07
CA ALA A 66 27.38 20.33 4.21
C ALA A 66 26.50 20.96 5.30
N GLN A 67 26.68 22.25 5.61
CA GLN A 67 25.80 22.97 6.54
C GLN A 67 24.35 23.05 6.04
N ASN A 68 24.15 23.33 4.76
CA ASN A 68 22.81 23.37 4.17
C ASN A 68 22.14 22.00 4.20
N LEU A 69 22.89 20.93 3.89
CA LEU A 69 22.41 19.56 3.98
C LEU A 69 22.06 19.18 5.41
N LEU A 70 22.90 19.54 6.38
CA LEU A 70 22.64 19.31 7.80
C LEU A 70 21.35 20.01 8.23
N LYS A 71 21.17 21.28 7.87
CA LYS A 71 19.96 22.05 8.19
C LYS A 71 18.71 21.40 7.58
N SER A 72 18.77 20.99 6.32
CA SER A 72 17.66 20.29 5.65
C SER A 72 17.34 18.96 6.34
N ALA A 73 18.37 18.18 6.71
CA ALA A 73 18.18 16.91 7.41
C ALA A 73 17.57 17.10 8.81
N GLN A 74 17.97 18.16 9.53
CA GLN A 74 17.39 18.50 10.82
C GLN A 74 15.92 18.90 10.70
N THR A 75 15.55 19.71 9.69
CA THR A 75 14.14 20.05 9.42
C THR A 75 13.31 18.80 9.13
N LYS A 76 13.80 17.92 8.24
CA LYS A 76 13.12 16.66 7.93
C LYS A 76 12.99 15.74 9.15
N LEU A 77 14.00 15.71 10.01
CA LEU A 77 13.95 14.95 11.25
C LEU A 77 12.87 15.48 12.19
N GLU A 78 12.72 16.79 12.29
CA GLU A 78 11.70 17.40 13.15
C GLU A 78 10.29 17.18 12.58
N GLU A 79 10.11 17.31 11.26
CA GLU A 79 8.86 16.95 10.58
C GLU A 79 8.47 15.50 10.83
N ALA A 80 9.41 14.56 10.65
CA ALA A 80 9.18 13.14 10.89
C ALA A 80 8.82 12.83 12.35
N LYS A 81 9.43 13.53 13.32
CA LYS A 81 9.06 13.40 14.74
C LYS A 81 7.65 13.91 15.01
N MET A 82 7.28 15.06 14.44
CA MET A 82 5.91 15.59 14.60
C MET A 82 4.87 14.65 14.00
N GLU A 83 5.15 14.08 12.83
CA GLU A 83 4.28 13.09 12.18
C GLU A 83 4.16 11.82 13.02
N ALA A 84 5.29 11.28 13.53
CA ALA A 84 5.27 10.12 14.41
C ALA A 84 4.44 10.36 15.67
N LEU A 85 4.57 11.53 16.31
CA LEU A 85 3.76 11.90 17.47
C LEU A 85 2.27 12.07 17.12
N SER A 86 1.96 12.54 15.91
CA SER A 86 0.57 12.64 15.43
C SER A 86 -0.05 11.25 15.27
N ILE A 87 0.70 10.32 14.65
CA ILE A 87 0.29 8.91 14.50
C ILE A 87 0.09 8.25 15.86
N GLU A 88 1.04 8.42 16.78
CA GLU A 88 0.95 7.85 18.13
C GLU A 88 -0.28 8.35 18.88
N LYS A 89 -0.64 9.63 18.74
CA LYS A 89 -1.86 10.21 19.33
C LYS A 89 -3.15 9.72 18.66
N ALA A 90 -3.14 9.52 17.35
CA ALA A 90 -4.31 9.10 16.58
C ALA A 90 -4.60 7.59 16.71
N ALA A 91 -3.56 6.77 16.81
CA ALA A 91 -3.66 5.31 16.78
C ALA A 91 -4.62 4.69 17.82
N PRO A 92 -4.66 5.12 19.10
CA PRO A 92 -5.61 4.57 20.07
C PRO A 92 -7.07 4.84 19.70
N SER A 93 -7.35 6.03 19.17
CA SER A 93 -8.71 6.42 18.76
C SER A 93 -9.15 5.62 17.53
N GLU A 94 -8.28 5.49 16.53
CA GLU A 94 -8.54 4.66 15.34
C GLU A 94 -8.71 3.18 15.67
N ALA A 95 -7.86 2.63 16.55
CA ALA A 95 -7.97 1.26 17.01
C ALA A 95 -9.31 1.01 17.71
N LYS A 96 -9.75 1.95 18.55
CA LYS A 96 -11.05 1.87 19.21
C LYS A 96 -12.21 1.92 18.21
N MET A 97 -12.22 2.89 17.30
CA MET A 97 -13.25 2.99 16.26
C MET A 97 -13.33 1.72 15.40
N THR A 98 -12.17 1.15 15.05
CA THR A 98 -12.10 -0.09 14.28
C THR A 98 -12.63 -1.28 15.07
N SER A 99 -12.28 -1.39 16.35
CA SER A 99 -12.81 -2.41 17.25
C SER A 99 -14.34 -2.32 17.37
N ASP A 100 -14.86 -1.12 17.60
CA ASP A 100 -16.31 -0.88 17.74
C ASP A 100 -17.05 -1.25 16.45
N ARG A 101 -16.50 -0.87 15.29
CA ARG A 101 -17.05 -1.25 13.97
C ARG A 101 -17.05 -2.77 13.76
N ILE A 102 -15.98 -3.47 14.15
CA ILE A 102 -15.91 -4.94 14.06
C ILE A 102 -16.98 -5.58 14.95
N LEU A 103 -17.16 -5.09 16.17
CA LEU A 103 -18.19 -5.58 17.09
C LEU A 103 -19.60 -5.35 16.54
N GLU A 104 -19.86 -4.20 15.93
CA GLU A 104 -21.14 -3.90 15.29
C GLU A 104 -21.42 -4.84 14.11
N VAL A 105 -20.43 -5.02 13.21
CA VAL A 105 -20.55 -5.94 12.07
C VAL A 105 -20.76 -7.38 12.55
N ALA A 106 -20.01 -7.82 13.55
CA ALA A 106 -20.15 -9.16 14.12
C ALA A 106 -21.54 -9.36 14.75
N SER A 107 -22.06 -8.36 15.46
CA SER A 107 -23.38 -8.41 16.07
C SER A 107 -24.50 -8.48 15.03
N ASN A 108 -24.40 -7.67 13.97
CA ASN A 108 -25.34 -7.70 12.85
C ASN A 108 -25.31 -9.07 12.12
N GLU A 109 -24.12 -9.62 11.88
CA GLU A 109 -24.00 -10.92 11.22
C GLU A 109 -24.54 -12.06 12.10
N LEU A 110 -24.29 -12.02 13.43
CA LEU A 110 -24.90 -12.96 14.37
C LEU A 110 -26.43 -12.90 14.35
N GLN A 111 -27.00 -11.70 14.26
CA GLN A 111 -28.45 -11.54 14.13
C GLN A 111 -28.97 -12.14 12.82
N ARG A 112 -28.31 -11.87 11.69
CA ARG A 112 -28.68 -12.46 10.38
C ARG A 112 -28.59 -13.97 10.38
N LEU A 113 -27.53 -14.52 10.97
CA LEU A 113 -27.34 -15.96 11.12
C LEU A 113 -28.43 -16.59 11.98
N ARG A 114 -28.81 -15.96 13.11
CA ARG A 114 -29.94 -16.42 13.93
C ARG A 114 -31.25 -16.43 13.15
N THR A 115 -31.56 -15.36 12.42
CA THR A 115 -32.79 -15.29 11.60
C THR A 115 -32.81 -16.34 10.49
N ARG A 116 -31.68 -16.60 9.84
CA ARG A 116 -31.55 -17.67 8.85
C ARG A 116 -31.75 -19.04 9.49
N ALA A 117 -31.06 -19.32 10.59
CA ALA A 117 -31.19 -20.59 11.30
C ALA A 117 -32.64 -20.86 11.76
N GLU A 118 -33.36 -19.84 12.23
CA GLU A 118 -34.78 -20.00 12.59
C GLU A 118 -35.68 -20.23 11.37
N SER A 119 -35.45 -19.52 10.26
CA SER A 119 -36.14 -19.74 8.99
C SER A 119 -35.91 -21.16 8.45
N ASP A 120 -34.66 -21.64 8.50
CA ASP A 120 -34.29 -22.97 8.03
C ASP A 120 -34.93 -24.07 8.90
N LYS A 121 -34.92 -23.89 10.23
CA LYS A 121 -35.64 -24.79 11.14
C LYS A 121 -37.14 -24.82 10.83
N ALA A 122 -37.76 -23.66 10.60
CA ALA A 122 -39.18 -23.58 10.27
C ALA A 122 -39.49 -24.30 8.94
N LEU A 123 -38.67 -24.08 7.92
CA LEU A 123 -38.78 -24.75 6.63
C LEU A 123 -38.61 -26.27 6.77
N ALA A 124 -37.57 -26.72 7.48
CA ALA A 124 -37.32 -28.13 7.73
C ALA A 124 -38.49 -28.79 8.49
N ARG A 125 -39.07 -28.12 9.50
CA ARG A 125 -40.27 -28.60 10.21
C ARG A 125 -41.47 -28.75 9.27
N SER A 126 -41.73 -27.75 8.43
CA SER A 126 -42.84 -27.79 7.46
C SER A 126 -42.68 -28.94 6.46
N GLN A 127 -41.47 -29.11 5.92
CA GLN A 127 -41.12 -30.20 5.01
C GLN A 127 -41.27 -31.58 5.69
N ALA A 128 -40.78 -31.72 6.93
CA ALA A 128 -40.90 -32.94 7.72
C ALA A 128 -42.37 -33.29 7.96
N SER A 129 -43.19 -32.35 8.45
CA SER A 129 -44.63 -32.56 8.64
C SER A 129 -45.33 -32.96 7.34
N GLY A 130 -45.04 -32.27 6.23
CA GLY A 130 -45.59 -32.62 4.92
C GLY A 130 -45.22 -34.04 4.46
N SER A 131 -43.98 -34.48 4.74
CA SER A 131 -43.54 -35.84 4.45
C SER A 131 -44.25 -36.90 5.32
N ILE A 132 -44.46 -36.60 6.60
CA ILE A 132 -45.19 -37.46 7.55
C ILE A 132 -46.65 -37.63 7.12
N TYR A 133 -47.33 -36.54 6.73
CA TYR A 133 -48.71 -36.62 6.24
C TYR A 133 -48.82 -37.45 4.97
N ARG A 134 -47.92 -37.26 4.00
CA ARG A 134 -47.90 -38.08 2.77
C ARG A 134 -47.71 -39.56 3.08
N TRP A 135 -46.78 -39.89 3.98
CA TRP A 135 -46.56 -41.27 4.41
C TRP A 135 -47.78 -41.86 5.12
N MET A 136 -48.41 -41.11 6.03
CA MET A 136 -49.59 -41.55 6.78
C MET A 136 -50.78 -41.80 5.85
N ILE A 137 -51.04 -40.90 4.89
CA ILE A 137 -52.10 -41.06 3.88
C ILE A 137 -51.80 -42.28 2.99
N GLY A 138 -50.56 -42.45 2.55
CA GLY A 138 -50.16 -43.61 1.75
C GLY A 138 -50.35 -44.94 2.50
N SER A 139 -49.96 -45.00 3.76
CA SER A 139 -50.14 -46.16 4.63
C SER A 139 -51.62 -46.44 4.90
N SER A 140 -52.43 -45.44 5.23
CA SER A 140 -53.86 -45.62 5.49
C SER A 140 -54.61 -46.09 4.23
N LEU A 141 -54.27 -45.54 3.06
CA LEU A 141 -54.81 -46.00 1.77
C LEU A 141 -54.40 -47.45 1.47
N THR A 142 -53.16 -47.83 1.80
CA THR A 142 -52.66 -49.20 1.63
C THR A 142 -53.43 -50.18 2.52
N VAL A 143 -53.63 -49.85 3.81
CA VAL A 143 -54.42 -50.67 4.74
C VAL A 143 -55.88 -50.77 4.30
N ALA A 144 -56.49 -49.64 3.89
CA ALA A 144 -57.85 -49.62 3.37
C ALA A 144 -57.99 -50.51 2.12
N ARG A 145 -57.06 -50.40 1.17
CA ARG A 145 -57.01 -51.24 -0.03
C ARG A 145 -56.83 -52.71 0.31
N GLN A 146 -55.97 -53.04 1.26
CA GLN A 146 -55.77 -54.42 1.72
C GLN A 146 -57.06 -54.99 2.34
N LYS A 147 -57.76 -54.21 3.18
CA LYS A 147 -59.02 -54.63 3.78
C LYS A 147 -60.11 -54.82 2.73
N LEU A 148 -60.22 -53.89 1.78
CA LEU A 148 -61.13 -53.99 0.63
C LEU A 148 -60.82 -55.21 -0.26
N ASN A 149 -59.54 -55.56 -0.46
CA ASN A 149 -59.17 -56.75 -1.24
C ASN A 149 -59.39 -58.06 -0.47
N SER A 150 -59.30 -58.04 0.87
CA SER A 150 -59.56 -59.22 1.72
C SER A 150 -61.05 -59.51 1.95
N THR A 151 -61.93 -58.55 1.64
CA THR A 151 -63.38 -58.67 1.83
C THR A 151 -64.02 -58.89 0.46
N ASP A 152 -64.78 -59.95 0.24
CA ASP A 152 -65.38 -60.28 -1.07
C ASP A 152 -66.63 -59.42 -1.38
N TRP A 153 -66.50 -58.09 -1.25
CA TRP A 153 -67.58 -57.11 -1.45
C TRP A 153 -68.09 -57.06 -2.91
N ARG A 154 -67.39 -57.74 -3.82
CA ARG A 154 -67.69 -57.84 -5.26
C ARG A 154 -68.95 -58.65 -5.58
N LYS A 155 -69.59 -59.27 -4.57
CA LYS A 155 -70.84 -60.04 -4.73
C LYS A 155 -71.99 -59.48 -3.88
N THR A 156 -71.85 -58.28 -3.33
CA THR A 156 -72.77 -57.74 -2.32
C THR A 156 -73.63 -56.61 -2.89
N GLU A 157 -74.87 -56.50 -2.41
CA GLU A 157 -75.87 -55.44 -2.70
C GLU A 157 -75.30 -54.00 -2.65
N LYS A 158 -74.25 -53.78 -1.85
CA LYS A 158 -73.53 -52.50 -1.77
C LYS A 158 -72.82 -52.09 -3.07
N GLN A 159 -72.43 -53.03 -3.92
CA GLN A 159 -71.80 -52.69 -5.21
C GLN A 159 -72.82 -52.13 -6.19
N GLU A 160 -74.02 -52.72 -6.27
CA GLU A 160 -75.08 -52.23 -7.15
C GLU A 160 -75.49 -50.81 -6.79
N SER A 161 -75.67 -50.50 -5.50
CA SER A 161 -76.04 -49.12 -5.09
C SER A 161 -74.94 -48.09 -5.37
N LEU A 162 -73.66 -48.48 -5.28
CA LEU A 162 -72.55 -47.60 -5.64
C LEU A 162 -72.47 -47.36 -7.15
N ILE A 163 -72.71 -48.40 -7.96
CA ILE A 163 -72.74 -48.29 -9.42
C ILE A 163 -73.91 -47.40 -9.85
N GLU A 164 -75.11 -47.62 -9.31
CA GLU A 164 -76.28 -46.77 -9.57
C GLU A 164 -76.03 -45.31 -9.17
N GLY A 165 -75.43 -45.07 -8.01
CA GLY A 165 -75.05 -43.73 -7.57
C GLY A 165 -74.02 -43.04 -8.49
N CYS A 166 -73.04 -43.81 -9.00
CA CYS A 166 -72.04 -43.30 -9.95
C CYS A 166 -72.67 -43.01 -11.32
N ILE A 167 -73.59 -43.86 -11.78
CA ILE A 167 -74.37 -43.63 -13.00
C ILE A 167 -75.21 -42.35 -12.87
N LYS A 168 -75.89 -42.15 -11.75
CA LYS A 168 -76.71 -40.95 -11.49
C LYS A 168 -75.87 -39.67 -11.52
N THR A 169 -74.74 -39.65 -10.82
CA THR A 169 -73.84 -38.49 -10.82
C THR A 169 -73.24 -38.19 -12.20
N LEU A 170 -72.92 -39.23 -12.99
CA LEU A 170 -72.48 -39.05 -14.38
C LEU A 170 -73.61 -38.53 -15.29
N GLN A 171 -74.84 -38.98 -15.08
CA GLN A 171 -76.01 -38.46 -15.80
C GLN A 171 -76.25 -36.98 -15.49
N GLU A 172 -76.19 -36.59 -14.21
CA GLU A 172 -76.31 -35.19 -13.78
C GLU A 172 -75.21 -34.30 -14.42
N LEU A 173 -73.95 -34.77 -14.44
CA LEU A 173 -72.86 -34.06 -15.11
C LEU A 173 -73.06 -33.96 -16.63
N LYS A 174 -73.63 -34.98 -17.28
CA LYS A 174 -73.92 -34.98 -18.71
C LYS A 174 -75.04 -33.99 -19.05
N VAL A 175 -76.09 -33.94 -18.23
CA VAL A 175 -77.21 -32.99 -18.34
C VAL A 175 -76.70 -31.54 -18.19
N ALA A 176 -75.92 -31.27 -17.15
CA ALA A 176 -75.32 -29.96 -16.91
C ALA A 176 -74.42 -29.51 -18.08
N LYS A 177 -73.70 -30.44 -18.71
CA LYS A 177 -72.86 -30.15 -19.89
C LYS A 177 -73.66 -29.90 -21.17
N THR A 178 -74.83 -30.53 -21.33
CA THR A 178 -75.74 -30.28 -22.47
C THR A 178 -76.49 -28.95 -22.35
N GLU A 179 -76.91 -28.54 -21.16
CA GLU A 179 -77.54 -27.22 -20.92
C GLU A 179 -76.58 -26.06 -21.20
N VAL A 180 -75.31 -26.19 -20.81
CA VAL A 180 -74.29 -25.18 -21.13
C VAL A 180 -74.00 -25.09 -22.63
N LYS A 181 -74.22 -26.16 -23.40
CA LYS A 181 -74.01 -26.19 -24.86
C LYS A 181 -75.20 -25.61 -25.63
N SER A 182 -76.45 -25.83 -25.18
CA SER A 182 -77.64 -25.24 -25.79
C SER A 182 -77.74 -23.73 -25.52
N LEU A 183 -77.33 -23.26 -24.33
CA LEU A 183 -77.25 -21.82 -24.01
C LEU A 183 -76.20 -21.06 -24.85
N LYS A 184 -75.16 -21.73 -25.32
CA LYS A 184 -74.15 -21.15 -26.23
C LYS A 184 -74.50 -21.22 -27.73
N MET A 185 -75.52 -21.97 -28.12
CA MET A 185 -76.00 -22.06 -29.52
C MET A 185 -77.17 -21.12 -29.81
N SER A 186 -77.77 -20.53 -28.77
CA SER A 186 -78.89 -19.58 -28.88
C SER A 186 -78.47 -18.12 -28.68
N ALA A 187 -77.16 -17.85 -28.63
CA ALA A 187 -76.50 -16.55 -28.63
C ALA A 187 -75.59 -16.47 -29.86
#